data_AF-A0A9K3DD22-F1
#
_entry.id   AF-A0A9K3DD22-F1
#
_cell.length_a   1.000
_cell.length_b   1.000
_cell.length_c   1.000
_cell.angle_alpha   90.00
_cell.angle_beta   90.00
_cell.angle_gamma   90.00
#
_symmetry.space_group_name_H-M   'P 1'
#
loop_
_entity.id
_entity.type
_entity.pdbx_description
1 polymer ?
#
loop_
_entity_poly.entity_id
_entity_poly.type
_entity_poly.pdbx_seq_one_letter_code
_entity_poly.pdbx_strand_id
1 'polypeptide(L)'
;MYIHVLKGLQMQGHQDRYTSEFKRILPRFPPVFRHFFLERFPSPRRYLTARQNYARSVAVSSVLGYVLGIGDRHADNILIDQTSGQ
;
A
#
# COMPACT_ATOMS: atom_id res chain seq x y z
N MET A 1 -37.70 -1.17 2.58
CA MET A 1 -36.85 -2.04 3.43
C MET A 1 -36.24 -3.22 2.65
N TYR A 2 -37.03 -4.06 1.96
CA TYR A 2 -36.54 -5.25 1.25
C TYR A 2 -35.55 -4.97 0.08
N ILE A 3 -35.76 -3.93 -0.72
CA ILE A 3 -34.88 -3.57 -1.86
C ILE A 3 -33.47 -3.13 -1.40
N HIS A 4 -33.35 -2.47 -0.23
CA HIS A 4 -32.05 -2.10 0.32
C HIS A 4 -31.27 -3.32 0.83
N VAL A 5 -31.95 -4.31 1.38
CA VAL A 5 -31.35 -5.58 1.80
C VAL A 5 -30.86 -6.38 0.59
N LEU A 6 -31.64 -6.47 -0.48
CA LEU A 6 -31.23 -7.17 -1.71
C LEU A 6 -30.02 -6.50 -2.39
N LYS A 7 -29.97 -5.15 -2.45
CA LYS A 7 -28.78 -4.43 -2.92
C LYS A 7 -27.56 -4.70 -2.03
N GLY A 8 -27.73 -4.73 -0.71
CA GLY A 8 -26.66 -5.08 0.23
C GLY A 8 -26.10 -6.48 -0.02
N LEU A 9 -26.97 -7.48 -0.17
CA LEU A 9 -26.60 -8.86 -0.46
C LEU A 9 -25.91 -9.03 -1.82
N GLN A 10 -26.38 -8.32 -2.85
CA GLN A 10 -25.79 -8.37 -4.20
C GLN A 10 -24.42 -7.69 -4.28
N MET A 11 -24.21 -6.60 -3.52
CA MET A 11 -22.92 -5.93 -3.37
C MET A 11 -21.93 -6.79 -2.58
N GLN A 12 -22.41 -7.46 -1.53
CA GLN A 12 -21.59 -8.36 -0.72
C GLN A 12 -21.10 -9.57 -1.54
N GLY A 13 -21.99 -10.19 -2.34
CA GLY A 13 -21.60 -11.27 -3.25
C GLY A 13 -20.60 -10.84 -4.34
N HIS A 14 -20.65 -9.58 -4.81
CA HIS A 14 -19.62 -9.05 -5.70
C HIS A 14 -18.28 -8.86 -4.99
N GLN A 15 -18.30 -8.32 -3.78
CA GLN A 15 -17.10 -8.06 -2.98
C GLN A 15 -16.39 -9.36 -2.58
N ASP A 16 -17.16 -10.41 -2.30
CA ASP A 16 -16.66 -11.75 -2.03
C ASP A 16 -15.96 -12.35 -3.26
N ARG A 17 -16.53 -12.15 -4.47
CA ARG A 17 -15.92 -12.57 -5.74
C ARG A 17 -14.60 -11.84 -6.02
N TYR A 18 -14.53 -10.52 -5.86
CA TYR A 18 -13.28 -9.79 -6.07
C TYR A 18 -12.20 -10.23 -5.06
N THR A 19 -12.61 -10.47 -3.82
CA THR A 19 -11.69 -10.93 -2.77
C THR A 19 -11.15 -12.33 -3.07
N SER A 20 -11.98 -13.26 -3.55
CA SER A 20 -11.56 -14.61 -3.89
C SER A 20 -10.61 -14.63 -5.09
N GLU A 21 -10.92 -13.87 -6.14
CA GLU A 21 -10.03 -13.71 -7.30
C GLU A 21 -8.70 -13.05 -6.93
N PHE A 22 -8.75 -11.99 -6.11
CA PHE A 22 -7.53 -11.34 -5.63
C PHE A 22 -6.64 -12.32 -4.85
N LYS A 23 -7.21 -13.09 -3.91
CA LYS A 23 -6.48 -14.13 -3.16
C LYS A 23 -5.92 -15.23 -4.07
N ARG A 24 -6.59 -15.56 -5.17
CA ARG A 24 -6.10 -16.53 -6.16
C ARG A 24 -4.90 -15.99 -6.95
N ILE A 25 -4.88 -14.69 -7.23
CA ILE A 25 -3.83 -14.04 -8.04
C ILE A 25 -2.61 -13.66 -7.19
N LEU A 26 -2.83 -13.19 -5.95
CA LEU A 26 -1.79 -12.63 -5.08
C LEU A 26 -0.53 -13.50 -4.92
N PRO A 27 -0.60 -14.83 -4.76
CA PRO A 27 0.61 -15.67 -4.62
C PRO A 27 1.55 -15.62 -5.84
N ARG A 28 1.04 -15.22 -7.01
CA ARG A 28 1.84 -15.08 -8.25
C ARG A 28 2.65 -13.79 -8.30
N PHE A 29 2.39 -12.84 -7.40
CA PHE A 29 3.01 -11.50 -7.37
C PHE A 29 3.67 -11.25 -6.01
N PRO A 30 4.85 -11.85 -5.75
CA PRO A 30 5.56 -11.62 -4.50
C PRO A 30 6.00 -10.15 -4.37
N PRO A 31 6.00 -9.57 -3.15
CA PRO A 31 6.47 -8.20 -2.94
C PRO A 31 7.98 -8.08 -3.14
N VAL A 32 8.39 -7.23 -4.08
CA VAL A 32 9.81 -7.04 -4.49
C VAL A 32 10.39 -5.69 -4.05
N PHE A 33 9.61 -4.82 -3.42
CA PHE A 33 10.03 -3.44 -3.14
C PHE A 33 11.28 -3.32 -2.23
N ARG A 34 11.62 -4.34 -1.44
CA ARG A 34 12.86 -4.37 -0.66
C ARG A 34 14.14 -4.24 -1.52
N HIS A 35 14.10 -4.69 -2.78
CA HIS A 35 15.25 -4.65 -3.69
C HIS A 35 15.67 -3.21 -4.00
N PHE A 36 14.72 -2.27 -4.07
CA PHE A 36 15.00 -0.84 -4.22
C PHE A 36 16.01 -0.33 -3.17
N PHE A 37 15.81 -0.68 -1.89
CA PHE A 37 16.71 -0.22 -0.83
C PHE A 37 18.09 -0.90 -0.90
N LEU A 38 18.14 -2.17 -1.28
CA LEU A 38 19.39 -2.91 -1.43
C LEU A 38 20.24 -2.33 -2.57
N GLU A 39 19.62 -2.01 -3.69
CA GLU A 39 20.28 -1.46 -4.88
C GLU A 39 20.69 0.00 -4.68
N ARG A 40 19.82 0.82 -4.07
CA ARG A 40 20.05 2.26 -3.93
C ARG A 40 21.00 2.62 -2.79
N PHE A 41 21.05 1.81 -1.73
CA PHE A 41 21.83 2.08 -0.51
C PHE A 41 22.77 0.92 -0.19
N PRO A 42 23.86 0.71 -0.94
CA PRO A 42 24.75 -0.45 -0.75
C PRO A 42 25.53 -0.43 0.58
N SER A 43 25.69 0.74 1.20
CA SER A 43 26.29 0.84 2.54
C SER A 43 25.31 0.38 3.61
N PRO A 44 25.66 -0.57 4.49
CA PRO A 44 24.75 -1.10 5.53
C PRO A 44 24.14 -0.03 6.42
N ARG A 45 24.94 0.98 6.80
CA ARG A 45 24.48 2.12 7.60
C ARG A 45 23.45 2.95 6.84
N ARG A 46 23.73 3.28 5.57
CA ARG A 46 22.79 4.04 4.72
C ARG A 46 21.51 3.26 4.44
N TYR A 47 21.61 1.95 4.21
CA TYR A 47 20.46 1.05 4.05
C TYR A 47 19.53 1.10 5.26
N LEU A 48 20.10 0.94 6.47
CA LEU A 48 19.33 0.98 7.71
C LEU A 48 18.66 2.35 7.91
N THR A 49 19.41 3.44 7.73
CA THR A 49 18.88 4.80 7.87
C THR A 49 17.78 5.09 6.84
N ALA A 50 17.98 4.75 5.56
CA ALA A 50 16.99 4.95 4.51
C ALA A 50 15.70 4.15 4.76
N ARG A 51 15.81 2.90 5.21
CA ARG A 51 14.63 2.10 5.59
C ARG A 51 13.89 2.66 6.80
N GLN A 52 14.61 3.20 7.78
CA GLN A 52 14.00 3.87 8.93
C GLN A 52 13.32 5.18 8.54
N ASN A 53 13.88 5.91 7.58
CA ASN A 53 13.25 7.10 7.01
C ASN A 53 11.95 6.74 6.30
N TYR A 54 11.97 5.74 5.43
CA TYR A 54 10.79 5.23 4.72
C TYR A 54 9.68 4.78 5.68
N ALA A 55 10.03 3.98 6.70
CA ALA A 55 9.04 3.50 7.66
C ALA A 55 8.37 4.65 8.43
N ARG A 56 9.15 5.67 8.80
CA ARG A 56 8.64 6.86 9.51
C ARG A 56 7.78 7.74 8.59
N SER A 57 8.24 8.01 7.36
CA SER A 57 7.50 8.85 6.41
C SER A 57 6.15 8.22 6.05
N VAL A 58 6.13 6.92 5.75
CA VAL A 58 4.89 6.17 5.45
C VAL A 58 3.95 6.16 6.65
N ALA A 59 4.45 5.94 7.87
CA ALA A 59 3.61 5.95 9.07
C ALA A 59 2.93 7.31 9.27
N VAL A 60 3.70 8.40 9.19
CA VAL A 60 3.17 9.76 9.34
C VAL A 60 2.19 10.10 8.22
N SER A 61 2.56 9.84 6.96
CA SER A 61 1.70 10.08 5.80
C SER A 61 0.39 9.28 5.88
N SER A 62 0.42 8.05 6.38
CA SER A 62 -0.77 7.21 6.55
C SER A 62 -1.72 7.77 7.61
N VAL A 63 -1.19 8.17 8.77
CA VAL A 63 -2.00 8.77 9.85
C VAL A 63 -2.60 10.10 9.38
N LEU A 64 -1.81 10.96 8.73
CA LEU A 64 -2.29 12.24 8.21
C LEU A 64 -3.33 12.04 7.10
N GLY A 65 -3.11 11.11 6.17
CA GLY A 65 -4.08 10.78 5.12
C GLY A 65 -5.41 10.31 5.70
N TYR A 66 -5.38 9.51 6.77
CA TYR A 66 -6.59 9.09 7.48
C TYR A 66 -7.30 10.28 8.16
N VAL A 67 -6.59 11.08 8.95
CA VAL A 67 -7.18 12.22 9.69
C VAL A 67 -7.77 13.27 8.75
N LEU A 68 -7.07 13.58 7.65
CA LEU A 68 -7.47 14.60 6.68
C LEU A 68 -8.46 14.07 5.64
N GLY A 69 -8.65 12.75 5.55
CA GLY A 69 -9.52 12.13 4.55
C GLY A 69 -9.00 12.24 3.11
N ILE A 70 -7.68 12.33 2.93
CA ILE A 70 -7.07 12.48 1.59
C ILE A 70 -7.02 11.12 0.89
N GLY A 71 -7.70 11.02 -0.24
CA GLY A 71 -7.76 9.82 -1.10
C GLY A 71 -6.68 9.77 -2.19
N ASP A 72 -6.97 9.01 -3.26
CA ASP A 72 -6.18 8.94 -4.51
C ASP A 72 -4.70 8.54 -4.34
N ARG A 73 -4.44 7.57 -3.47
CA ARG A 73 -3.10 7.09 -3.11
C ARG A 73 -2.59 5.98 -4.04
N HIS A 74 -2.78 6.12 -5.35
CA HIS A 74 -2.17 5.21 -6.33
C HIS A 74 -0.66 5.47 -6.45
N ALA A 75 0.07 4.52 -7.04
CA ALA A 75 1.53 4.54 -7.09
C ALA A 75 2.11 5.83 -7.70
N ASP A 76 1.45 6.43 -8.70
CA ASP A 76 1.97 7.65 -9.34
C ASP A 76 1.85 8.90 -8.44
N ASN A 77 0.98 8.85 -7.42
CA ASN A 77 0.85 9.89 -6.39
C ASN A 77 1.69 9.59 -5.14
N ILE A 78 2.55 8.56 -5.15
CA ILE A 78 3.47 8.21 -4.06
C ILE A 78 4.89 8.21 -4.59
N LEU A 79 5.59 9.32 -4.34
CA LEU A 79 7.00 9.45 -4.69
C LEU A 79 7.87 9.02 -3.50
N ILE A 80 9.03 8.46 -3.82
CA ILE A 80 10.05 8.05 -2.84
C ILE A 80 11.33 8.79 -3.15
N ASP A 81 11.88 9.50 -2.16
CA ASP A 81 13.15 10.18 -2.35
C ASP A 81 14.29 9.16 -2.43
N GLN A 82 14.92 9.08 -3.59
CA GLN A 82 16.02 8.16 -3.84
C GLN A 82 17.30 8.53 -3.07
N THR A 83 17.39 9.73 -2.48
CA THR A 83 18.59 10.18 -1.76
C THR A 83 18.52 9.86 -0.27
N SER A 84 17.38 10.12 0.37
CA SER A 84 17.16 9.93 1.81
C SER A 84 16.30 8.71 2.17
N GLY A 85 15.53 8.18 1.21
CA GLY A 85 14.60 7.08 1.42
C GLY A 85 13.29 7.47 2.12
N GLN A 86 12.92 8.76 2.14
CA GLN A 86 11.63 9.22 2.66
C GLN A 86 10.49 9.00 1.67
#